data_AF-A0A7S1U792-F1
#
_entry.id   AF-A0A7S1U792-F1
#
_cell.length_a   1.000
_cell.length_b   1.000
_cell.length_c   1.000
_cell.angle_alpha   90.00
_cell.angle_beta   90.00
_cell.angle_gamma   90.00
#
_symmetry.space_group_name_H-M   'P 1'
#
loop_
_entity.id
_entity.type
_entity.pdbx_description
1 polymer ?
#
loop_
_entity_poly.entity_id
_entity_poly.type
_entity_poly.pdbx_seq_one_letter_code
_entity_poly.pdbx_strand_id
1 'polypeptide(L)'
;ATDALRDDYSGGGGGGKGGAGNLYTTVEAAADISDICIVRDHARDTGLIFAAGEQPKVQSYFIPSLGPAPKWCSFLEGLTEELEEAGLDGSGRGENVTVYEDYKFVTEAELKELNVESLKGTPLLRGYMHGYFMDSKLYSKIKQASDPFAYEEYRKKKLREKIEAKRGSRIAVQKRLPKVNAALAARLLDKKEEAKAKAKGRDAEAEDGGASA
;
A
#
# COMPACT_ATOMS: atom_id res chain seq x y z
N ALA A 1 8.32 56.67 50.08
CA ALA A 1 9.75 56.76 49.73
C ALA A 1 9.96 55.80 48.56
N THR A 2 9.82 56.34 47.35
CA THR A 2 10.87 56.42 46.30
C THR A 2 10.93 55.10 45.52
N ASP A 3 10.19 54.94 44.43
CA ASP A 3 10.40 55.55 43.11
C ASP A 3 11.86 55.50 42.65
N ALA A 4 12.11 54.63 41.66
CA ALA A 4 13.16 54.69 40.64
C ALA A 4 12.84 53.56 39.64
N LEU A 5 12.17 53.91 38.53
CA LEU A 5 12.77 54.04 37.19
C LEU A 5 13.21 52.66 36.64
N ARG A 6 12.39 52.01 35.81
CA ARG A 6 12.31 52.25 34.36
C ARG A 6 13.69 52.05 33.73
N ASP A 7 13.92 50.86 33.19
CA ASP A 7 14.89 50.68 32.12
C ASP A 7 14.15 50.18 30.88
N ASP A 8 14.29 51.01 29.85
CA ASP A 8 13.53 50.99 28.63
C ASP A 8 13.95 49.83 27.71
N TYR A 9 12.96 49.33 26.98
CA TYR A 9 13.15 48.70 25.68
C TYR A 9 14.06 49.60 24.83
N SER A 10 15.26 49.12 24.48
CA SER A 10 16.03 49.66 23.37
C SER A 10 16.37 48.53 22.40
N GLY A 11 15.72 48.58 21.24
CA GLY A 11 16.17 47.83 20.08
C GLY A 11 17.57 48.31 19.71
N GLY A 12 18.52 47.37 19.65
CA GLY A 12 19.89 47.63 19.25
C GLY A 12 20.47 46.38 18.62
N GLY A 13 20.36 46.28 17.29
CA GLY A 13 21.14 45.32 16.52
C GLY A 13 22.63 45.57 16.75
N GLY A 14 23.33 44.55 17.24
CA GLY A 14 24.76 44.62 17.50
C GLY A 14 25.35 43.21 17.54
N GLY A 15 25.98 42.81 16.44
CA GLY A 15 26.66 41.53 16.33
C GLY A 15 27.79 41.40 17.35
N GLY A 16 27.67 40.42 18.24
CA GLY A 16 28.73 39.96 19.13
C GLY A 16 29.05 38.49 18.83
N LYS A 17 30.20 38.25 18.20
CA LYS A 17 30.79 36.90 18.05
C LYS A 17 31.28 36.42 19.42
N GLY A 18 30.56 35.47 20.01
CA GLY A 18 31.01 34.64 21.13
C GLY A 18 30.25 33.32 21.12
N GLY A 19 30.97 32.19 21.00
CA GLY A 19 30.50 30.79 21.12
C GLY A 19 29.12 30.45 20.54
N ALA A 20 29.08 29.76 19.40
CA ALA A 20 27.86 29.43 18.64
C ALA A 20 26.70 28.86 19.49
N GLY A 21 25.87 29.75 20.05
CA GLY A 21 24.54 29.44 20.55
C GLY A 21 23.62 29.28 19.35
N ASN A 22 23.63 28.09 18.75
CA ASN A 22 22.65 27.78 17.73
C ASN A 22 21.29 27.65 18.41
N LEU A 23 20.29 28.35 17.87
CA LEU A 23 18.92 28.28 18.38
C LEU A 23 18.43 26.83 18.27
N TYR A 24 18.15 26.20 19.41
CA TYR A 24 17.77 24.80 19.44
C TYR A 24 16.31 24.61 19.02
N THR A 25 15.41 25.35 19.65
CA THR A 25 13.98 25.33 19.34
C THR A 25 13.32 26.63 19.76
N THR A 26 12.31 27.06 19.01
CA THR A 26 11.44 28.19 19.33
C THR A 26 10.05 27.67 19.62
N VAL A 27 9.57 27.87 20.84
CA VAL A 27 8.21 27.53 21.23
C VAL A 27 7.40 28.81 21.26
N GLU A 28 6.45 28.94 20.34
CA GLU A 28 5.53 30.08 20.29
C GLU A 28 4.29 29.76 21.13
N ALA A 29 4.01 30.61 22.12
CA ALA A 29 2.78 30.55 22.89
C ALA A 29 1.70 31.43 22.22
N ALA A 30 0.44 31.01 22.37
CA ALA A 30 -0.71 31.75 21.82
C ALA A 30 -0.98 33.08 22.54
N ALA A 31 -0.41 33.27 23.73
CA ALA A 31 -0.57 34.46 24.57
C ALA A 31 0.77 34.83 25.21
N ASP A 32 0.86 36.06 25.71
CA ASP A 32 2.05 36.56 26.39
C ASP A 32 2.38 35.72 27.61
N ILE A 33 3.65 35.31 27.71
CA ILE A 33 4.18 34.49 28.80
C ILE A 33 4.67 35.42 29.91
N SER A 34 4.19 35.19 31.12
CA SER A 34 4.61 35.90 32.33
C SER A 34 5.78 35.19 33.03
N ASP A 35 5.72 33.85 33.13
CA ASP A 35 6.72 33.06 33.83
C ASP A 35 6.85 31.64 33.23
N ILE A 36 8.04 31.05 33.33
CA ILE A 36 8.36 29.72 32.80
C ILE A 36 8.98 28.87 33.91
N CYS A 37 8.39 27.70 34.14
CA CYS A 37 8.87 26.73 35.11
C CYS A 37 9.24 25.41 34.44
N ILE A 38 10.50 25.01 34.56
CA ILE A 38 10.97 23.70 34.10
C ILE A 38 10.78 22.71 35.25
N VAL A 39 10.11 21.59 34.96
CA VAL A 39 9.89 20.55 35.95
C VAL A 39 11.21 19.82 36.21
N ARG A 40 11.60 19.79 37.49
CA ARG A 40 12.78 19.05 37.96
C ARG A 40 12.32 17.79 38.68
N ASP A 41 12.91 16.65 38.37
CA ASP A 41 12.79 15.44 39.18
C ASP A 41 13.98 15.37 40.16
N HIS A 42 13.92 14.46 41.14
CA HIS A 42 14.86 14.28 42.26
C HIS A 42 16.36 14.28 41.90
N ALA A 43 16.73 14.13 40.63
CA ALA A 43 18.13 14.17 40.19
C ALA A 43 18.36 14.75 38.77
N ARG A 44 17.31 15.12 38.01
CA ARG A 44 17.46 15.58 36.62
C ARG A 44 16.40 16.61 36.24
N ASP A 45 16.81 17.54 35.39
CA ASP A 45 15.89 18.44 34.71
C ASP A 45 15.15 17.63 33.64
N THR A 46 13.81 17.73 33.61
CA THR A 46 12.97 17.01 32.65
C THR A 46 12.71 17.88 31.43
N GLY A 47 12.27 17.28 30.32
CA GLY A 47 11.88 18.01 29.11
C GLY A 47 10.54 18.76 29.24
N LEU A 48 9.91 18.77 30.42
CA LEU A 48 8.58 19.35 30.64
C LEU A 48 8.67 20.78 31.18
N ILE A 49 8.01 21.70 30.48
CA ILE A 49 8.02 23.14 30.74
C ILE A 49 6.59 23.62 30.91
N PHE A 50 6.32 24.33 31.99
CA PHE A 50 5.08 25.07 32.20
C PHE A 50 5.29 26.54 31.89
N ALA A 51 4.45 27.09 31.02
CA ALA A 51 4.41 28.51 30.71
C ALA A 51 3.12 29.11 31.29
N ALA A 52 3.29 29.96 32.30
CA ALA A 52 2.23 30.81 32.83
C ALA A 52 2.13 32.07 31.96
N GLY A 53 0.91 32.46 31.60
CA GLY A 53 0.66 33.61 30.74
C GLY A 53 -0.77 34.09 30.83
N GLU A 54 -1.12 35.05 29.97
CA GLU A 54 -2.43 35.72 29.92
C GLU A 54 -3.52 34.84 29.28
N GLN A 55 -3.75 33.66 29.86
CA GLN A 55 -4.69 32.66 29.40
C GLN A 55 -5.29 31.89 30.59
N PRO A 56 -6.55 31.42 30.50
CA PRO A 56 -7.22 30.76 31.61
C PRO A 56 -6.62 29.38 31.97
N LYS A 57 -5.82 28.78 31.09
CA LYS A 57 -5.14 27.51 31.31
C LYS A 57 -3.64 27.70 31.15
N VAL A 58 -2.85 27.20 32.09
CA VAL A 58 -1.38 27.17 31.98
C VAL A 58 -0.98 26.28 30.81
N GLN A 59 -0.10 26.76 29.92
CA GLN A 59 0.40 25.94 28.82
C GLN A 59 1.50 25.00 29.35
N SER A 60 1.50 23.76 28.85
CA SER A 60 2.53 22.77 29.15
C SER A 60 3.16 22.30 27.86
N TYR A 61 4.47 22.47 27.73
CA TYR A 61 5.27 22.06 26.59
C TYR A 61 6.20 20.93 27.01
N PHE A 62 6.24 19.86 26.23
CA PHE A 62 7.17 18.77 26.45
C PHE A 62 8.10 18.66 25.25
N ILE A 63 9.41 18.73 25.51
CA ILE A 63 10.45 18.63 24.50
C ILE A 63 11.26 17.35 24.79
N PRO A 64 10.99 16.23 24.09
CA PRO A 64 11.61 14.94 24.39
C PRO A 64 13.13 14.95 24.20
N SER A 65 13.65 15.86 23.38
CA SER A 65 15.07 15.98 23.10
C SER A 65 15.87 16.74 24.16
N LEU A 66 15.21 17.50 25.05
CA LEU A 66 15.85 18.16 26.19
C LEU A 66 16.00 17.23 27.39
N GLY A 67 15.09 16.25 27.55
CA GLY A 67 15.15 15.28 28.63
C GLY A 67 13.90 14.41 28.72
N PRO A 68 13.98 13.31 29.49
CA PRO A 68 12.86 12.39 29.67
C PRO A 68 11.70 13.06 30.42
N ALA A 69 10.50 12.49 30.29
CA ALA A 69 9.34 12.92 31.04
C ALA A 69 9.50 12.55 32.54
N PRO A 70 8.91 13.34 33.45
CA PRO A 70 8.91 12.98 34.87
C PRO A 70 8.16 11.66 35.09
N LYS A 71 8.53 10.90 36.12
CA LYS A 71 7.97 9.55 36.39
C LYS A 71 6.45 9.50 36.53
N TRP A 72 5.83 10.57 37.03
CA TRP A 72 4.37 10.68 37.15
C TRP A 72 3.67 10.97 35.82
N CYS A 73 4.43 11.32 34.77
CA CYS A 73 3.96 11.64 33.43
C CYS A 73 4.66 10.80 32.36
N SER A 74 4.97 9.53 32.66
CA SER A 74 5.59 8.60 31.70
C SER A 74 4.75 8.39 30.43
N PHE A 75 3.43 8.61 30.51
CA PHE A 75 2.52 8.52 29.38
C PHE A 75 2.86 9.52 28.25
N LEU A 76 3.45 10.68 28.57
CA LEU A 76 3.84 11.65 27.53
C LEU A 76 4.91 11.08 26.59
N GLU A 77 5.82 10.24 27.08
CA GLU A 77 6.83 9.62 26.21
C GLU A 77 6.18 8.68 25.19
N GLY A 78 5.22 7.87 25.63
CA GLY A 78 4.45 6.99 24.73
C GLY A 78 3.65 7.78 23.69
N LEU A 79 2.99 8.86 24.10
CA LEU A 79 2.28 9.74 23.15
C LEU A 79 3.23 10.42 22.16
N THR A 80 4.41 10.86 22.61
CA THR A 80 5.39 11.47 21.70
C THR A 80 6.01 10.46 20.75
N GLU A 81 6.21 9.21 21.18
CA GLU A 81 6.72 8.12 20.33
C GLU A 81 5.69 7.77 19.24
N GLU A 82 4.40 7.68 19.59
CA GLU A 82 3.32 7.50 18.61
C GLU A 82 3.23 8.67 17.61
N LEU A 83 3.41 9.92 18.08
CA LEU A 83 3.41 11.10 17.22
C LEU A 83 4.63 11.17 16.30
N GLU A 84 5.80 10.73 16.78
CA GLU A 84 7.02 10.61 15.98
C GLU A 84 6.87 9.53 14.91
N GLU A 85 6.29 8.38 15.25
CA GLU A 85 5.94 7.32 14.29
C GLU A 85 4.95 7.82 13.25
N ALA A 86 3.95 8.62 13.67
CA ALA A 86 2.96 9.21 12.78
C ALA A 86 3.50 10.37 11.90
N GLY A 87 4.77 10.76 12.04
CA GLY A 87 5.37 11.85 11.25
C GLY A 87 4.69 13.21 11.44
N LEU A 88 4.01 13.39 12.58
CA LEU A 88 3.30 14.62 12.97
C LEU A 88 4.18 15.54 13.82
N ASP A 89 5.48 15.28 13.87
CA ASP A 89 6.44 16.23 14.43
C ASP A 89 6.32 17.54 13.63
N GLY A 90 5.97 18.64 14.28
CA GLY A 90 5.66 19.92 13.62
C GLY A 90 6.82 20.56 12.83
N SER A 91 7.87 19.80 12.48
CA SER A 91 9.01 20.16 11.64
C SER A 91 8.66 20.35 10.15
N GLY A 92 7.38 20.20 9.77
CA GLY A 92 6.90 20.46 8.40
C GLY A 92 7.48 19.51 7.34
N ARG A 93 8.19 18.46 7.77
CA ARG A 93 8.83 17.48 6.87
C ARG A 93 8.00 16.21 6.71
N GLY A 94 7.10 15.92 7.64
CA GLY A 94 6.31 14.69 7.69
C GLY A 94 4.88 14.76 7.12
N GLU A 95 4.31 15.94 6.88
CA GLU A 95 2.92 16.07 6.36
C GLU A 95 2.73 15.41 4.98
N ASN A 96 3.82 15.27 4.22
CA ASN A 96 3.77 14.66 2.90
C ASN A 96 3.88 13.13 2.93
N VAL A 97 4.49 12.51 3.94
CA VAL A 97 4.74 11.06 3.89
C VAL A 97 3.46 10.28 4.17
N THR A 98 2.69 10.66 5.20
CA THR A 98 1.44 9.99 5.56
C THR A 98 0.30 10.24 4.57
N VAL A 99 0.30 11.38 3.88
CA VAL A 99 -0.71 11.71 2.87
C VAL A 99 -0.51 10.92 1.58
N TYR A 100 0.68 10.36 1.30
CA TYR A 100 0.91 9.54 0.09
C TYR A 100 0.81 8.03 0.31
N GLU A 101 0.81 7.52 1.55
CA GLU A 101 0.70 6.07 1.79
C GLU A 101 -0.64 5.50 1.32
N ASP A 102 -1.72 6.26 1.51
CA ASP A 102 -3.07 5.82 1.14
C ASP A 102 -3.42 6.10 -0.33
N TYR A 103 -2.58 6.78 -1.10
CA TYR A 103 -2.91 7.16 -2.48
C TYR A 103 -2.12 6.37 -3.51
N LYS A 104 -2.85 5.81 -4.47
CA LYS A 104 -2.31 5.18 -5.66
C LYS A 104 -2.24 6.18 -6.81
N PHE A 105 -1.07 6.27 -7.44
CA PHE A 105 -0.92 6.97 -8.71
C PHE A 105 -1.58 6.16 -9.83
N VAL A 106 -2.46 6.81 -10.60
CA VAL A 106 -3.21 6.23 -11.71
C VAL A 106 -2.96 7.08 -12.95
N THR A 107 -2.53 6.44 -14.03
CA THR A 107 -2.32 7.11 -15.32
C THR A 107 -3.64 7.35 -16.05
N GLU A 108 -3.65 8.28 -17.01
CA GLU A 108 -4.84 8.49 -17.85
C GLU A 108 -5.28 7.24 -18.61
N ALA A 109 -4.34 6.36 -18.97
CA ALA A 109 -4.65 5.10 -19.64
C ALA A 109 -5.38 4.12 -18.71
N GLU A 110 -4.93 3.98 -17.46
CA GLU A 110 -5.59 3.13 -16.46
C GLU A 110 -6.98 3.65 -16.08
N LEU A 111 -7.16 4.98 -16.04
CA LEU A 111 -8.46 5.57 -15.77
C LEU A 111 -9.50 5.28 -16.88
N LYS A 112 -9.01 5.21 -18.14
CA LYS A 112 -9.80 4.80 -19.31
C LYS A 112 -10.15 3.30 -19.27
N GLU A 113 -9.17 2.46 -18.94
CA GLU A 113 -9.36 1.01 -18.84
C GLU A 113 -10.41 0.64 -17.77
N LEU A 114 -10.38 1.34 -16.65
CA LEU A 114 -11.32 1.12 -15.54
C LEU A 114 -12.69 1.80 -15.75
N ASN A 115 -12.91 2.49 -16.88
CA ASN A 115 -14.12 3.27 -17.20
C ASN A 115 -14.48 4.33 -16.13
N VAL A 116 -13.49 4.96 -15.49
CA VAL A 116 -13.71 5.94 -14.40
C VAL A 116 -13.32 7.36 -14.79
N GLU A 117 -13.47 7.69 -16.08
CA GLU A 117 -13.21 9.02 -16.59
C GLU A 117 -14.17 10.09 -16.04
N SER A 118 -15.37 9.68 -15.60
CA SER A 118 -16.37 10.56 -15.01
C SER A 118 -15.95 11.16 -13.66
N LEU A 119 -14.95 10.58 -12.98
CA LEU A 119 -14.41 11.14 -11.73
C LEU A 119 -13.41 12.28 -11.97
N LYS A 120 -13.01 12.55 -13.23
CA LYS A 120 -12.13 13.68 -13.54
C LYS A 120 -12.80 15.00 -13.15
N GLY A 121 -12.10 15.84 -12.39
CA GLY A 121 -12.61 17.12 -11.88
C GLY A 121 -13.33 17.03 -10.53
N THR A 122 -13.50 15.83 -9.97
CA THR A 122 -13.98 15.66 -8.58
C THR A 122 -12.81 15.66 -7.59
N PRO A 123 -13.03 16.00 -6.31
CA PRO A 123 -11.97 15.98 -5.29
C PRO A 123 -11.42 14.57 -4.98
N LEU A 124 -12.04 13.52 -5.55
CA LEU A 124 -11.60 12.12 -5.41
C LEU A 124 -10.35 11.80 -6.24
N LEU A 125 -10.04 12.63 -7.24
CA LEU A 125 -8.85 12.52 -8.08
C LEU A 125 -8.01 13.78 -7.94
N ARG A 126 -6.80 13.64 -7.38
CA ARG A 126 -5.86 14.74 -7.26
C ARG A 126 -4.92 14.73 -8.46
N GLY A 127 -5.06 15.71 -9.35
CA GLY A 127 -4.18 15.84 -10.52
C GLY A 127 -2.71 16.03 -10.10
N TYR A 128 -1.81 15.24 -10.68
CA TYR A 128 -0.38 15.35 -10.43
C TYR A 128 0.44 15.03 -11.68
N MET A 129 1.19 16.03 -12.16
CA MET A 129 2.06 16.01 -13.35
C MET A 129 1.36 15.58 -14.66
N HIS A 130 1.10 14.28 -14.82
CA HIS A 130 0.53 13.66 -16.03
C HIS A 130 -0.47 12.53 -15.70
N GLY A 131 -0.93 12.47 -14.46
CA GLY A 131 -1.88 11.48 -13.97
C GLY A 131 -2.68 12.00 -12.79
N TYR A 132 -3.25 11.07 -12.04
CA TYR A 132 -4.09 11.37 -10.89
C TYR A 132 -3.70 10.50 -9.71
N PHE A 133 -3.64 11.08 -8.52
CA PHE A 133 -3.66 10.31 -7.28
C PHE A 133 -5.11 9.99 -6.91
N MET A 134 -5.38 8.73 -6.65
CA MET A 134 -6.65 8.18 -6.21
C MET A 134 -6.44 7.46 -4.88
N ASP A 135 -7.38 7.55 -3.95
CA ASP A 135 -7.37 6.71 -2.73
C ASP A 135 -7.28 5.21 -3.11
N SER A 136 -6.34 4.49 -2.50
CA SER A 136 -6.07 3.07 -2.74
C SER A 136 -7.30 2.20 -2.49
N LYS A 137 -8.16 2.59 -1.53
CA LYS A 137 -9.44 1.90 -1.25
C LYS A 137 -10.43 2.11 -2.40
N LEU A 138 -10.49 3.31 -2.95
CA LEU A 138 -11.34 3.63 -4.09
C LEU A 138 -10.88 2.89 -5.35
N TYR A 139 -9.58 2.89 -5.62
CA TYR A 139 -8.99 2.13 -6.73
C TYR A 139 -9.31 0.64 -6.63
N SER A 140 -9.20 0.05 -5.43
CA SER A 140 -9.50 -1.37 -5.20
C SER A 140 -10.96 -1.72 -5.48
N LYS A 141 -11.90 -0.85 -5.05
CA LYS A 141 -13.33 -1.00 -5.33
C LYS A 141 -13.63 -0.90 -6.82
N ILE A 142 -13.05 0.09 -7.49
CA ILE A 142 -13.19 0.28 -8.93
C ILE A 142 -12.66 -0.94 -9.68
N LYS A 143 -11.48 -1.46 -9.30
CA LYS A 143 -10.90 -2.64 -9.94
C LYS A 143 -11.78 -3.88 -9.78
N GLN A 144 -12.41 -4.04 -8.61
CA GLN A 144 -13.38 -5.11 -8.38
C GLN A 144 -14.67 -4.94 -9.20
N ALA A 145 -15.13 -3.70 -9.38
CA ALA A 145 -16.33 -3.40 -10.15
C ALA A 145 -16.12 -3.47 -11.68
N SER A 146 -14.92 -3.10 -12.15
CA SER A 146 -14.56 -3.07 -13.57
C SER A 146 -14.36 -4.46 -14.15
N ASP A 147 -14.00 -5.45 -13.33
CA ASP A 147 -13.79 -6.82 -13.78
C ASP A 147 -14.66 -7.85 -13.03
N PRO A 148 -15.99 -7.84 -13.25
CA PRO A 148 -16.88 -8.84 -12.66
C PRO A 148 -16.65 -10.25 -13.24
N PHE A 149 -16.11 -10.33 -14.46
CA PHE A 149 -16.03 -11.58 -15.22
C PHE A 149 -14.69 -12.29 -15.15
N ALA A 150 -13.58 -11.64 -14.78
CA ALA A 150 -12.29 -12.33 -14.69
C ALA A 150 -12.31 -13.51 -13.72
N TYR A 151 -13.07 -13.45 -12.63
CA TYR A 151 -13.19 -14.61 -11.75
C TYR A 151 -13.88 -15.79 -12.45
N GLU A 152 -14.93 -15.52 -13.22
CA GLU A 152 -15.65 -16.54 -13.98
C GLU A 152 -14.82 -17.08 -15.15
N GLU A 153 -14.13 -16.20 -15.88
CA GLU A 153 -13.25 -16.56 -16.98
C GLU A 153 -12.03 -17.34 -16.50
N TYR A 154 -11.42 -16.93 -15.39
CA TYR A 154 -10.34 -17.65 -14.73
C TYR A 154 -10.80 -19.05 -14.30
N ARG A 155 -12.01 -19.16 -13.71
CA ARG A 155 -12.62 -20.47 -13.38
C ARG A 155 -12.87 -21.32 -14.61
N LYS A 156 -13.44 -20.75 -15.68
CA LYS A 156 -13.69 -21.45 -16.95
C LYS A 156 -12.38 -21.93 -17.58
N LYS A 157 -11.33 -21.10 -17.57
CA LYS A 157 -9.99 -21.44 -18.09
C LYS A 157 -9.35 -22.56 -17.28
N LYS A 158 -9.38 -22.49 -15.94
CA LYS A 158 -8.87 -23.56 -15.07
C LYS A 158 -9.65 -24.86 -15.20
N LEU A 159 -10.97 -24.78 -15.41
CA LEU A 159 -11.78 -25.96 -15.71
C LEU A 159 -11.41 -26.58 -17.06
N ARG A 160 -11.22 -25.75 -18.09
CA ARG A 160 -10.79 -26.18 -19.42
C ARG A 160 -9.41 -26.85 -19.39
N GLU A 161 -8.43 -26.24 -18.72
CA GLU A 161 -7.09 -26.83 -18.49
C GLU A 161 -7.19 -28.20 -17.79
N LYS A 162 -8.04 -28.33 -16.76
CA LYS A 162 -8.25 -29.61 -16.07
C LYS A 162 -8.91 -30.66 -16.97
N ILE A 163 -9.86 -30.26 -17.82
CA ILE A 163 -10.51 -31.16 -18.79
C ILE A 163 -9.50 -31.62 -19.84
N GLU A 164 -8.67 -30.71 -20.35
CA GLU A 164 -7.65 -31.01 -21.34
C GLU A 164 -6.55 -31.93 -20.79
N ALA A 165 -6.08 -31.68 -19.56
CA ALA A 165 -5.16 -32.58 -18.87
C ALA A 165 -5.74 -34.00 -18.69
N LYS A 166 -7.04 -34.11 -18.37
CA LYS A 166 -7.76 -35.39 -18.29
C LYS A 166 -7.97 -36.04 -19.67
N ARG A 167 -8.11 -35.27 -20.74
CA ARG A 167 -8.21 -35.79 -22.12
C ARG A 167 -6.86 -36.29 -22.63
N GLY A 168 -5.76 -35.57 -22.35
CA GLY A 168 -4.40 -35.99 -22.68
C GLY A 168 -3.99 -37.29 -21.98
N SER A 169 -4.32 -37.44 -20.69
CA SER A 169 -4.04 -38.67 -19.95
C SER A 169 -4.86 -39.88 -20.42
N ARG A 170 -6.08 -39.66 -20.95
CA ARG A 170 -6.92 -40.72 -21.52
C ARG A 170 -6.41 -41.26 -22.85
N ILE A 171 -5.75 -40.43 -23.67
CA ILE A 171 -5.23 -40.84 -24.98
C ILE A 171 -3.89 -41.59 -24.84
N ALA A 172 -3.16 -41.38 -23.75
CA ALA A 172 -1.89 -42.05 -23.44
C ALA A 172 -2.05 -43.38 -22.67
N VAL A 173 -3.12 -44.15 -22.91
CA VAL A 173 -3.13 -45.58 -22.52
C VAL A 173 -2.16 -46.30 -23.45
N GLN A 174 -0.88 -46.27 -23.09
CA GLN A 174 0.18 -47.05 -23.69
C GLN A 174 -0.29 -48.52 -23.69
N LYS A 175 -0.61 -49.05 -24.89
CA LYS A 175 -0.89 -50.47 -25.11
C LYS A 175 0.39 -51.24 -24.76
N ARG A 176 0.62 -51.52 -23.46
CA ARG A 176 1.77 -52.30 -23.04
C ARG A 176 1.61 -53.72 -23.56
N LEU A 177 2.52 -54.15 -24.44
CA LEU A 177 2.56 -55.52 -24.90
C LEU A 177 2.89 -56.44 -23.70
N PRO A 178 2.26 -57.64 -23.61
CA PRO A 178 2.54 -58.60 -22.55
C PRO A 178 4.00 -59.10 -22.61
N LYS A 179 4.59 -59.36 -21.43
CA LYS A 179 6.03 -59.68 -21.28
C LYS A 179 6.42 -61.05 -21.84
N VAL A 180 5.48 -61.99 -21.95
CA VAL A 180 5.70 -63.31 -22.56
C VAL A 180 4.94 -63.34 -23.87
N ASN A 181 5.59 -63.77 -24.95
CA ASN A 181 5.07 -63.75 -26.33
C ASN A 181 4.85 -62.35 -26.95
N ALA A 182 5.73 -61.40 -26.63
CA ALA A 182 5.72 -60.04 -27.20
C ALA A 182 5.67 -60.03 -28.75
N ALA A 183 6.41 -60.94 -29.41
CA ALA A 183 6.43 -61.05 -30.87
C ALA A 183 5.08 -61.48 -31.47
N LEU A 184 4.32 -62.35 -30.78
CA LEU A 184 2.98 -62.77 -31.20
C LEU A 184 1.96 -61.66 -30.96
N ALA A 185 2.07 -60.97 -29.82
CA ALA A 185 1.19 -59.85 -29.49
C ALA A 185 1.33 -58.67 -30.47
N ALA A 186 2.55 -58.36 -30.92
CA ALA A 186 2.79 -57.37 -31.97
C ALA A 186 2.09 -57.74 -33.28
N ARG A 187 2.31 -58.97 -33.77
CA ARG A 187 1.65 -59.48 -35.00
C ARG A 187 0.13 -59.47 -34.92
N LEU A 188 -0.47 -59.71 -33.75
CA LEU A 188 -1.92 -59.66 -33.55
C LEU A 188 -2.47 -58.23 -33.53
N LEU A 189 -1.68 -57.24 -33.11
CA LEU A 189 -2.05 -55.82 -33.17
C LEU A 189 -2.00 -55.32 -34.62
N ASP A 190 -0.93 -55.62 -35.35
CA ASP A 190 -0.76 -55.21 -36.76
C ASP A 190 -1.88 -55.79 -37.62
N LYS A 191 -2.17 -57.10 -37.49
CA LYS A 191 -3.31 -57.74 -38.17
C LYS A 191 -4.66 -57.13 -37.82
N LYS A 192 -4.85 -56.65 -36.58
CA LYS A 192 -6.08 -55.97 -36.16
C LYS A 192 -6.18 -54.56 -36.75
N GLU A 193 -5.08 -53.84 -36.89
CA GLU A 193 -5.08 -52.50 -37.52
C GLU A 193 -5.29 -52.60 -39.03
N GLU A 194 -4.67 -53.58 -39.69
CA GLU A 194 -4.92 -53.89 -41.11
C GLU A 194 -6.38 -54.31 -41.37
N ALA A 195 -6.96 -55.14 -40.51
CA ALA A 195 -8.37 -55.55 -40.62
C ALA A 195 -9.32 -54.36 -40.40
N LYS A 196 -9.00 -53.46 -39.46
CA LYS A 196 -9.79 -52.22 -39.24
C LYS A 196 -9.66 -51.24 -40.40
N ALA A 197 -8.47 -51.09 -40.99
CA ALA A 197 -8.27 -50.25 -42.17
C ALA A 197 -9.06 -50.79 -43.37
N LYS A 198 -9.07 -52.11 -43.58
CA LYS A 198 -9.87 -52.76 -44.63
C LYS A 198 -11.38 -52.66 -44.40
N ALA A 199 -11.85 -52.75 -43.14
CA ALA A 199 -13.25 -52.54 -42.82
C ALA A 199 -13.68 -51.09 -43.10
N LYS A 200 -12.87 -50.12 -42.67
CA LYS A 200 -13.14 -48.69 -42.88
C LYS A 200 -13.11 -48.26 -44.35
N GLY A 201 -12.28 -48.92 -45.18
CA GLY A 201 -12.28 -48.73 -46.62
C GLY A 201 -13.53 -49.31 -47.30
N ARG A 202 -14.00 -50.49 -46.86
CA ARG A 202 -15.24 -51.11 -47.36
C ARG A 202 -16.49 -50.32 -46.96
N ASP A 203 -16.51 -49.72 -45.78
CA ASP A 203 -17.62 -48.88 -45.34
C ASP A 203 -17.66 -47.55 -46.12
N ALA A 204 -16.51 -47.01 -46.53
CA ALA A 204 -16.43 -45.81 -47.37
C ALA A 204 -16.83 -46.06 -48.84
N GLU A 205 -16.50 -47.23 -49.40
CA GLU A 205 -16.94 -47.63 -50.76
C GLU A 205 -18.44 -47.97 -50.84
N ALA A 206 -19.06 -48.36 -49.72
CA ALA A 206 -20.49 -48.64 -49.67
C ALA A 206 -21.38 -47.38 -49.59
N GLU A 207 -20.86 -46.25 -49.10
CA GLU A 207 -21.59 -44.97 -49.08
C GLU A 207 -21.53 -44.20 -50.41
N ASP A 208 -20.50 -44.40 -51.24
CA ASP A 208 -20.36 -43.74 -52.55
C ASP A 208 -21.17 -44.43 -53.67
N GLY A 209 -21.49 -45.72 -53.52
CA GLY A 209 -22.32 -46.49 -54.48
C GLY A 209 -23.83 -46.30 -54.33
N GLY A 210 -24.31 -45.51 -53.36
CA GLY A 210 -25.73 -45.32 -53.04
C GLY A 210 -26.39 -44.07 -53.64
N ALA A 211 -25.65 -43.23 -54.37
CA ALA A 211 -26.15 -41.97 -54.92
C ALA A 211 -26.19 -41.96 -56.46
N SER A 212 -26.80 -42.97 -57.08
CA SER A 212 -27.33 -42.83 -58.44
C SER A 212 -28.56 -43.71 -58.66
N ALA A 213 -29.74 -43.17 -58.36
CA ALA A 213 -31.03 -43.57 -58.94
C ALA A 213 -31.98 -42.36 -58.89
#